data_AF-A0A924FGP3-F1
#
_entry.id   AF-A0A924FGP3-F1
#
_cell.length_a   1.000
_cell.length_b   1.000
_cell.length_c   1.000
_cell.angle_alpha   90.00
_cell.angle_beta   90.00
_cell.angle_gamma   90.00
#
_symmetry.space_group_name_H-M   'P 1'
#
loop_
_entity.id
_entity.type
_entity.pdbx_description
1 polymer ?
#
loop_
_entity_poly.entity_id
_entity_poly.type
_entity_poly.pdbx_seq_one_letter_code
_entity_poly.pdbx_strand_id
1 'polypeptide(L)'
;MNQVISLKFSSDRKLDLLLNANTKLFNQLVFRFLKTTQYPISHLQSYPVVNDETVSIKEDIFSILRGSGVGVPKYYEEIDFEVDGKVGKYARSRSGCYFCFFQQKIEWVWLYEQHPELYKKAAEFEKEGYTWNEKESLGDLTQPDRVNQIKRDFLQKQQKVAESREENSDLLMYKIHDLNEGEEGCAACFI
;
A
#
# COMPACT_ATOMS: atom_id res chain seq x y z
N MET A 1 -41.90 -18.95 2.67
CA MET A 1 -41.30 -17.76 3.31
C MET A 1 -42.20 -16.56 3.03
N ASN A 2 -43.16 -16.28 3.92
CA ASN A 2 -44.02 -15.10 3.82
C ASN A 2 -43.68 -14.17 4.98
N GLN A 3 -42.81 -13.19 4.74
CA GLN A 3 -42.66 -12.04 5.65
C GLN A 3 -43.44 -10.86 5.08
N VAL A 4 -44.20 -10.19 5.96
CA VAL A 4 -45.00 -9.00 5.63
C VAL A 4 -44.05 -7.87 5.24
N ILE A 5 -44.27 -7.26 4.07
CA ILE A 5 -43.44 -6.17 3.54
C ILE A 5 -43.54 -4.97 4.49
N SER A 6 -42.45 -4.70 5.21
CA SER A 6 -42.36 -3.58 6.16
C SER A 6 -42.13 -2.26 5.43
N LEU A 7 -42.98 -1.26 5.72
CA LEU A 7 -42.87 0.12 5.20
C LEU A 7 -41.64 0.88 5.75
N LYS A 8 -40.89 0.30 6.69
CA LYS A 8 -39.66 0.88 7.27
C LYS A 8 -38.39 0.46 6.53
N PHE A 9 -38.52 -0.22 5.38
CA PHE A 9 -37.38 -0.68 4.62
C PHE A 9 -36.90 0.42 3.65
N SER A 10 -35.96 1.24 4.13
CA SER A 10 -35.43 2.39 3.39
C SER A 10 -34.79 1.98 2.07
N SER A 11 -34.73 2.91 1.11
CA SER A 11 -34.06 2.70 -0.18
C SER A 11 -32.61 2.25 0.00
N ASP A 12 -31.90 2.84 0.96
CA ASP A 12 -30.50 2.50 1.24
C ASP A 12 -30.35 1.07 1.72
N ARG A 13 -31.23 0.59 2.60
CA ARG A 13 -31.22 -0.81 3.05
C ARG A 13 -31.55 -1.80 1.93
N LYS A 14 -32.41 -1.40 0.98
CA LYS A 14 -32.68 -2.21 -0.23
C LYS A 14 -31.46 -2.27 -1.13
N LEU A 15 -30.81 -1.14 -1.34
CA LEU A 15 -29.60 -1.04 -2.13
C LEU A 15 -28.48 -1.88 -1.51
N ASP A 16 -28.23 -1.75 -0.20
CA ASP A 16 -27.22 -2.53 0.51
C ASP A 16 -27.50 -4.02 0.43
N LEU A 17 -28.75 -4.47 0.61
CA LEU A 17 -29.09 -5.88 0.46
C LEU A 17 -28.86 -6.38 -0.98
N LEU A 18 -29.15 -5.56 -1.99
CA LEU A 18 -28.94 -5.93 -3.39
C LEU A 18 -27.46 -5.98 -3.74
N LEU A 19 -26.66 -5.00 -3.29
CA LEU A 19 -25.21 -4.95 -3.53
C LEU A 19 -24.48 -6.09 -2.83
N ASN A 20 -24.91 -6.45 -1.61
CA ASN A 20 -24.29 -7.51 -0.81
C ASN A 20 -24.87 -8.92 -1.05
N ALA A 21 -25.92 -9.05 -1.89
CA ALA A 21 -26.55 -10.35 -2.13
C ALA A 21 -25.65 -11.32 -2.90
N ASN A 22 -24.87 -10.81 -3.86
CA ASN A 22 -24.03 -11.65 -4.72
C ASN A 22 -22.91 -10.82 -5.38
N THR A 23 -21.71 -10.90 -4.81
CA THR A 23 -20.51 -10.19 -5.27
C THR A 23 -20.18 -10.49 -6.74
N LYS A 24 -20.28 -11.75 -7.15
CA LYS A 24 -20.02 -12.16 -8.54
C LYS A 24 -21.00 -11.55 -9.53
N LEU A 25 -22.29 -11.57 -9.21
CA LEU A 25 -23.32 -10.97 -10.06
C LEU A 25 -23.13 -9.45 -10.13
N PHE A 26 -22.79 -8.81 -9.02
CA PHE A 26 -22.44 -7.39 -8.99
C PHE A 26 -21.25 -7.09 -9.89
N ASN A 27 -20.15 -7.83 -9.76
CA ASN A 27 -18.95 -7.68 -10.59
C ASN A 27 -19.25 -7.86 -12.09
N GLN A 28 -20.09 -8.84 -12.44
CA GLN A 28 -20.53 -9.07 -13.82
C GLN A 28 -21.35 -7.90 -14.35
N LEU A 29 -22.27 -7.37 -13.54
CA LEU A 29 -23.09 -6.22 -13.91
C LEU A 29 -22.24 -4.96 -14.10
N VAL A 30 -21.29 -4.72 -13.19
CA VAL A 30 -20.32 -3.61 -13.31
C VAL A 30 -19.47 -3.78 -14.56
N PHE A 31 -18.92 -4.97 -14.83
CA PHE A 31 -18.12 -5.21 -16.04
C PHE A 31 -18.93 -4.99 -17.32
N ARG A 32 -20.21 -5.40 -17.33
CA ARG A 32 -21.14 -5.15 -18.45
C ARG A 32 -21.48 -3.67 -18.60
N PHE A 33 -21.71 -2.97 -17.49
CA PHE A 33 -21.91 -1.52 -17.49
C PHE A 33 -20.68 -0.79 -18.02
N LEU A 34 -19.47 -1.18 -17.60
CA LEU A 34 -18.24 -0.58 -18.10
C LEU A 34 -18.10 -0.73 -19.63
N LYS A 35 -18.71 -1.74 -20.27
CA LYS A 35 -18.77 -1.85 -21.75
C LYS A 35 -19.45 -0.68 -22.45
N THR A 36 -20.29 0.08 -21.75
CA THR A 36 -20.93 1.29 -22.31
C THR A 36 -20.07 2.54 -22.15
N THR A 37 -18.87 2.42 -21.57
CA THR A 37 -17.95 3.54 -21.28
C THR A 37 -16.72 3.51 -22.19
N GLN A 38 -15.91 4.56 -22.13
CA GLN A 38 -14.63 4.67 -22.85
C GLN A 38 -13.41 4.28 -21.97
N TYR A 39 -13.62 3.67 -20.80
CA TYR A 39 -12.52 3.25 -19.95
C TYR A 39 -11.77 2.05 -20.52
N PRO A 40 -10.46 1.88 -20.27
CA PRO A 40 -9.68 0.77 -20.82
C PRO A 40 -10.29 -0.63 -20.59
N ILE A 41 -10.90 -0.85 -19.43
CA ILE A 41 -11.59 -2.10 -19.07
C ILE A 41 -12.78 -2.41 -20.00
N SER A 42 -13.40 -1.39 -20.61
CA SER A 42 -14.51 -1.57 -21.55
C SER A 42 -14.09 -2.35 -22.79
N HIS A 43 -12.83 -2.22 -23.22
CA HIS A 43 -12.31 -2.89 -24.41
C HIS A 43 -11.91 -4.36 -24.20
N LEU A 44 -11.84 -4.84 -22.96
CA LEU A 44 -11.45 -6.23 -22.65
C LEU A 44 -12.54 -7.23 -23.04
N GLN A 45 -12.24 -8.33 -23.73
CA GLN A 45 -13.27 -9.35 -24.01
C GLN A 45 -13.73 -10.08 -22.75
N SER A 46 -12.80 -10.31 -21.83
CA SER A 46 -13.04 -10.95 -20.54
C SER A 46 -12.15 -10.31 -19.47
N TYR A 47 -12.61 -10.33 -18.22
CA TYR A 47 -11.81 -9.92 -17.07
C TYR A 47 -11.81 -11.05 -16.03
N PRO A 48 -10.68 -11.73 -15.78
CA PRO A 48 -10.64 -12.98 -14.99
C PRO A 48 -11.20 -12.86 -13.58
N VAL A 49 -11.04 -11.69 -12.94
CA VAL A 49 -11.43 -11.45 -11.55
C VAL A 49 -12.95 -11.25 -11.38
N VAL A 50 -13.72 -11.12 -12.47
CA VAL A 50 -15.18 -10.91 -12.39
C VAL A 50 -15.90 -12.03 -11.66
N ASN A 51 -15.42 -13.26 -11.83
CA ASN A 51 -16.03 -14.46 -11.25
C ASN A 51 -15.30 -14.97 -10.01
N ASP A 52 -14.28 -14.22 -9.55
CA ASP A 52 -13.47 -14.60 -8.41
C ASP A 52 -14.13 -14.12 -7.12
N GLU A 53 -14.33 -15.04 -6.19
CA GLU A 53 -14.85 -14.79 -4.85
C GLU A 53 -13.77 -15.05 -3.78
N THR A 54 -12.56 -15.36 -4.21
CA THR A 54 -11.45 -15.69 -3.32
C THR A 54 -11.01 -14.45 -2.56
N VAL A 55 -11.05 -14.52 -1.23
CA VAL A 55 -10.43 -13.51 -0.37
C VAL A 55 -8.95 -13.86 -0.24
N SER A 56 -8.13 -13.22 -1.06
CA SER A 56 -6.67 -13.39 -1.04
C SER A 56 -6.03 -12.41 -0.08
N ILE A 57 -5.10 -12.87 0.75
CA ILE A 57 -4.23 -11.98 1.54
C ILE A 57 -3.01 -11.56 0.72
N LYS A 58 -2.25 -10.58 1.22
CA LYS A 58 -1.07 -10.04 0.53
C LYS A 58 -0.12 -11.16 0.10
N GLU A 59 0.17 -12.08 1.00
CA GLU A 59 1.08 -13.21 0.78
C GLU A 59 0.63 -14.09 -0.40
N ASP A 60 -0.67 -14.34 -0.54
CA ASP A 60 -1.22 -15.12 -1.66
C ASP A 60 -0.94 -14.42 -3.00
N ILE A 61 -1.14 -13.10 -3.06
CA ILE A 61 -0.85 -12.30 -4.25
C ILE A 61 0.63 -12.37 -4.61
N PHE A 62 1.53 -12.24 -3.63
CA PHE A 62 2.97 -12.38 -3.87
C PHE A 62 3.34 -13.79 -4.36
N SER A 63 2.68 -14.84 -3.84
CA SER A 63 2.86 -16.22 -4.29
C SER A 63 2.42 -16.39 -5.75
N ILE A 64 1.25 -15.88 -6.12
CA ILE A 64 0.74 -15.91 -7.49
C ILE A 64 1.71 -15.18 -8.44
N LEU A 65 2.15 -13.98 -8.08
CA LEU A 65 3.06 -13.19 -8.90
C LEU A 65 4.40 -13.91 -9.13
N ARG A 66 4.99 -14.49 -8.08
CA ARG A 66 6.23 -15.28 -8.19
C ARG A 66 6.04 -16.56 -9.01
N GLY A 67 4.90 -17.24 -8.87
CA GLY A 67 4.58 -18.46 -9.61
C GLY A 67 4.18 -18.24 -11.08
N SER A 68 3.71 -17.04 -11.43
CA SER A 68 3.23 -16.72 -12.79
C SER A 68 4.33 -16.48 -13.83
N GLY A 69 5.59 -16.34 -13.40
CA GLY A 69 6.71 -15.93 -14.26
C GLY A 69 6.81 -14.42 -14.52
N VAL A 70 5.84 -13.61 -14.06
CA VAL A 70 5.93 -12.14 -14.05
C VAL A 70 6.91 -11.66 -12.98
N GLY A 71 6.92 -12.36 -11.83
CA GLY A 71 7.73 -11.98 -10.67
C GLY A 71 7.14 -10.78 -9.92
N VAL A 72 7.91 -10.28 -8.96
CA VAL A 72 7.54 -9.13 -8.13
C VAL A 72 8.55 -8.03 -8.39
N PRO A 73 8.14 -6.75 -8.48
CA PRO A 73 9.08 -5.65 -8.60
C PRO A 73 10.09 -5.65 -7.44
N LYS A 74 11.38 -5.52 -7.77
CA LYS A 74 12.48 -5.59 -6.80
C LYS A 74 12.39 -4.61 -5.65
N TYR A 75 11.72 -3.48 -5.84
CA TYR A 75 11.56 -2.48 -4.79
C TYR A 75 10.67 -2.96 -3.62
N TYR A 76 9.88 -4.02 -3.79
CA TYR A 76 9.16 -4.69 -2.69
C TYR A 76 10.00 -5.72 -1.94
N GLU A 77 11.21 -6.04 -2.42
CA GLU A 77 12.08 -7.00 -1.76
C GLU A 77 12.82 -6.32 -0.60
N GLU A 78 12.81 -6.99 0.56
CA GLU A 78 13.52 -6.52 1.74
C GLU A 78 15.03 -6.52 1.49
N ILE A 79 15.67 -5.41 1.85
CA ILE A 79 17.12 -5.25 1.83
C ILE A 79 17.59 -5.00 3.25
N ASP A 80 18.72 -5.59 3.62
CA ASP A 80 19.31 -5.35 4.93
C ASP A 80 19.96 -3.96 4.97
N PHE A 81 19.80 -3.26 6.09
CA PHE A 81 20.57 -2.08 6.43
C PHE A 81 21.18 -2.25 7.82
N GLU A 82 22.36 -1.68 8.03
CA GLU A 82 23.01 -1.69 9.33
C GLU A 82 23.04 -0.27 9.91
N VAL A 83 22.78 -0.16 11.22
CA VAL A 83 23.00 1.06 12.00
C VAL A 83 23.42 0.69 13.42
N ASP A 84 24.50 1.27 13.91
CA ASP A 84 25.04 1.03 15.27
C ASP A 84 25.24 -0.46 15.62
N GLY A 85 25.69 -1.27 14.64
CA GLY A 85 25.91 -2.71 14.81
C GLY A 85 24.63 -3.55 14.87
N LYS A 86 23.46 -2.96 14.57
CA LYS A 86 22.18 -3.66 14.45
C LYS A 86 21.75 -3.72 13.00
N VAL A 87 21.25 -4.88 12.58
CA VAL A 87 20.71 -5.10 11.23
C VAL A 87 19.18 -4.97 11.29
N GLY A 88 18.65 -4.09 10.43
CA GLY A 88 17.22 -3.98 10.15
C GLY A 88 16.95 -4.24 8.67
N LYS A 89 15.68 -4.28 8.30
CA LYS A 89 15.25 -4.49 6.90
C LYS A 89 14.35 -3.37 6.44
N TYR A 90 14.56 -2.89 5.23
CA TYR A 90 13.71 -1.88 4.59
C TYR A 90 13.36 -2.30 3.15
N ALA A 91 12.22 -1.80 2.67
CA ALA A 91 11.77 -1.96 1.30
C ALA A 91 10.88 -0.76 0.97
N ARG A 92 10.40 -0.69 -0.27
CA ARG A 92 9.32 0.22 -0.65
C ARG A 92 7.97 -0.42 -0.32
N SER A 93 7.14 0.35 0.38
CA SER A 93 5.79 -0.02 0.76
C SER A 93 4.78 0.11 -0.38
N ARG A 94 5.03 1.05 -1.29
CA ARG A 94 4.10 1.47 -2.36
C ARG A 94 4.79 1.46 -3.73
N SER A 95 4.03 1.83 -4.76
CA SER A 95 4.53 2.05 -6.12
C SER A 95 5.90 2.75 -6.10
N GLY A 96 6.88 2.18 -6.82
CA GLY A 96 8.29 2.58 -6.80
C GLY A 96 8.61 3.95 -7.43
N CYS A 97 7.69 4.90 -7.38
CA CYS A 97 7.91 6.27 -7.85
C CYS A 97 8.99 6.93 -7.01
N TYR A 98 9.97 7.56 -7.66
CA TYR A 98 11.04 8.29 -6.96
C TYR A 98 10.64 9.71 -6.53
N PHE A 99 9.44 10.17 -6.91
CA PHE A 99 8.92 11.53 -6.66
C PHE A 99 7.61 11.48 -5.84
N CYS A 100 7.47 10.51 -4.94
CA CYS A 100 6.24 10.33 -4.17
C CYS A 100 6.26 11.19 -2.90
N PHE A 101 5.28 12.09 -2.77
CA PHE A 101 5.04 12.90 -1.57
C PHE A 101 4.82 12.12 -0.29
N PHE A 102 4.24 10.93 -0.43
CA PHE A 102 3.85 10.10 0.71
C PHE A 102 4.92 9.07 1.07
N GLN A 103 6.11 9.20 0.48
CA GLN A 103 7.22 8.32 0.75
C GLN A 103 7.75 8.57 2.17
N GLN A 104 7.90 7.49 2.94
CA GLN A 104 8.41 7.58 4.30
C GLN A 104 9.89 7.98 4.30
N LYS A 105 10.38 8.56 5.40
CA LYS A 105 11.79 8.95 5.53
C LYS A 105 12.75 7.79 5.30
N ILE A 106 12.41 6.59 5.78
CA ILE A 106 13.21 5.39 5.55
C ILE A 106 13.23 4.97 4.07
N GLU A 107 12.14 5.20 3.33
CA GLU A 107 12.08 4.93 1.89
C GLU A 107 12.88 5.95 1.08
N TRP A 108 13.00 7.20 1.56
CA TRP A 108 13.94 8.20 1.04
C TRP A 108 15.39 7.76 1.25
N VAL A 109 15.73 7.24 2.44
CA VAL A 109 17.05 6.65 2.70
C VAL A 109 17.31 5.44 1.78
N TRP A 110 16.33 4.54 1.63
CA TRP A 110 16.43 3.42 0.70
C TRP A 110 16.67 3.90 -0.74
N LEU A 111 15.94 4.92 -1.20
CA LEU A 111 16.10 5.46 -2.55
C LEU A 111 17.49 6.10 -2.73
N TYR A 112 17.98 6.82 -1.71
CA TYR A 112 19.32 7.40 -1.70
C TYR A 112 20.41 6.34 -1.81
N GLU A 113 20.31 5.25 -1.03
CA GLU A 113 21.32 4.20 -0.96
C GLU A 113 21.28 3.25 -2.18
N GLN A 114 20.09 2.90 -2.67
CA GLN A 114 19.93 1.93 -3.77
C GLN A 114 19.90 2.59 -5.16
N HIS A 115 19.39 3.82 -5.25
CA HIS A 115 19.17 4.53 -6.52
C HIS A 115 19.53 6.02 -6.42
N PRO A 116 20.80 6.37 -6.16
CA PRO A 116 21.24 7.75 -5.92
C PRO A 116 20.92 8.70 -7.08
N GLU A 117 20.93 8.20 -8.33
CA GLU A 117 20.58 9.01 -9.51
C GLU A 117 19.09 9.38 -9.55
N LEU A 118 18.19 8.48 -9.11
CA LEU A 118 16.77 8.79 -9.00
C LEU A 118 16.50 9.71 -7.80
N TYR A 119 17.26 9.56 -6.72
CA TYR A 119 17.21 10.47 -5.58
C TYR A 119 17.60 11.90 -5.97
N LYS A 120 18.68 12.08 -6.76
CA LYS A 120 19.07 13.39 -7.30
C LYS A 120 17.97 14.01 -8.14
N LYS A 121 17.35 13.24 -9.05
CA LYS A 121 16.19 13.70 -9.83
C LYS A 121 15.02 14.10 -8.94
N ALA A 122 14.79 13.38 -7.84
CA ALA A 122 13.78 13.78 -6.86
C ALA A 122 14.14 15.13 -6.22
N ALA A 123 15.38 15.29 -5.78
CA ALA A 123 15.87 16.52 -5.15
C ALA A 123 15.81 17.73 -6.10
N GLU A 124 15.98 17.55 -7.40
CA GLU A 124 15.83 18.62 -8.41
C GLU A 124 14.41 19.22 -8.47
N PHE A 125 13.39 18.49 -8.00
CA PHE A 125 12.03 19.01 -7.90
C PHE A 125 11.81 19.86 -6.65
N GLU A 126 12.71 19.83 -5.66
CA GLU A 126 12.66 20.74 -4.52
C GLU A 126 13.00 22.16 -4.99
N LYS A 127 12.08 23.10 -4.75
CA LYS A 127 12.18 24.51 -5.19
C LYS A 127 11.87 25.41 -4.01
N GLU A 128 12.12 26.72 -4.14
CA GLU A 128 11.85 27.69 -3.06
C GLU A 128 10.39 27.58 -2.56
N GLY A 129 10.23 27.16 -1.31
CA GLY A 129 8.94 26.95 -0.65
C GLY A 129 8.35 25.54 -0.78
N TYR A 130 9.07 24.60 -1.39
CA TYR A 130 8.60 23.23 -1.62
C TYR A 130 9.69 22.20 -1.33
N THR A 131 9.42 21.30 -0.38
CA THR A 131 10.24 20.14 -0.02
C THR A 131 9.38 18.88 -0.01
N TRP A 132 9.99 17.71 -0.25
CA TRP A 132 9.25 16.45 -0.21
C TRP A 132 8.77 16.07 1.20
N ASN A 133 9.50 16.53 2.22
CA ASN A 133 9.11 16.38 3.62
C ASN A 133 8.80 17.75 4.22
N GLU A 134 7.78 17.85 5.06
CA GLU A 134 7.33 19.13 5.66
C GLU A 134 8.41 19.87 6.48
N LYS A 135 9.39 19.14 7.01
CA LYS A 135 10.36 19.66 8.00
C LYS A 135 11.80 19.74 7.51
N GLU A 136 12.13 19.08 6.39
CA GLU A 136 13.52 18.97 5.91
C GLU A 136 13.55 18.73 4.40
N SER A 137 14.58 19.26 3.73
CA SER A 137 14.85 18.97 2.33
C SER A 137 15.45 17.57 2.19
N LEU A 138 15.47 17.03 0.96
CA LEU A 138 16.25 15.84 0.67
C LEU A 138 17.75 16.09 0.88
N GLY A 139 18.24 17.31 0.63
CA GLY A 139 19.62 17.69 0.95
C GLY A 139 19.97 17.49 2.42
N ASP A 140 19.10 17.92 3.33
CA ASP A 140 19.29 17.76 4.78
C ASP A 140 19.17 16.29 5.21
N LEU A 141 18.28 15.53 4.56
CA LEU A 141 18.04 14.12 4.85
C LEU A 141 19.27 13.25 4.54
N THR A 142 20.06 13.62 3.53
CA THR A 142 21.28 12.87 3.15
C THR A 142 22.44 13.01 4.12
N GLN A 143 22.36 13.89 5.13
CA GLN A 143 23.42 14.03 6.11
C GLN A 143 23.63 12.71 6.88
N PRO A 144 24.87 12.21 7.04
CA PRO A 144 25.13 10.89 7.62
C PRO A 144 24.48 10.70 9.00
N ASP A 145 24.54 11.71 9.86
CA ASP A 145 23.92 11.68 11.19
C ASP A 145 22.40 11.55 11.11
N ARG A 146 21.78 12.21 10.13
CA ARG A 146 20.34 12.19 9.91
C ARG A 146 19.87 10.86 9.33
N VAL A 147 20.60 10.31 8.36
CA VAL A 147 20.36 8.97 7.80
C VAL A 147 20.39 7.92 8.92
N ASN A 148 21.43 7.95 9.76
CA ASN A 148 21.57 7.04 10.89
C ASN A 148 20.44 7.21 11.91
N GLN A 149 20.00 8.45 12.17
CA GLN A 149 18.84 8.69 13.03
C GLN A 149 17.57 8.07 12.45
N ILE A 150 17.29 8.25 11.16
CA ILE A 150 16.11 7.67 10.49
C ILE A 150 16.14 6.13 10.58
N LYS A 151 17.30 5.52 10.34
CA LYS A 151 17.50 4.07 10.45
C LYS A 151 17.26 3.58 11.88
N ARG A 152 17.78 4.30 12.90
CA ARG A 152 17.53 4.00 14.32
C ARG A 152 16.04 4.08 14.68
N ASP A 153 15.39 5.18 14.31
CA ASP A 153 13.98 5.40 14.60
C ASP A 153 13.11 4.31 13.96
N PHE A 154 13.42 3.95 12.71
CA PHE A 154 12.72 2.89 12.01
C PHE A 154 12.94 1.52 12.68
N LEU A 155 14.19 1.17 13.02
CA LEU A 155 14.51 -0.09 13.70
C LEU A 155 13.79 -0.22 15.05
N GLN A 156 13.70 0.88 15.82
CA GLN A 156 12.90 0.91 17.05
C GLN A 156 11.40 0.69 16.79
N LYS A 157 10.84 1.26 15.72
CA LYS A 157 9.45 1.00 15.33
C LYS A 157 9.25 -0.47 14.94
N GLN A 158 10.18 -1.07 14.19
CA GLN A 158 10.12 -2.49 13.83
C GLN A 158 10.10 -3.40 15.06
N GLN A 159 10.97 -3.13 16.04
CA GLN A 159 11.04 -3.89 17.28
C GLN A 159 9.73 -3.82 18.07
N LYS A 160 9.17 -2.63 18.24
CA LYS A 160 7.88 -2.45 18.94
C LYS A 160 6.72 -3.18 18.25
N VAL A 161 6.69 -3.17 16.92
CA VAL A 161 5.66 -3.92 16.16
C VAL A 161 5.86 -5.42 16.29
N ALA A 162 7.10 -5.91 16.27
CA ALA A 162 7.39 -7.32 16.50
C ALA A 162 6.94 -7.77 17.91
N GLU A 163 7.29 -7.01 18.95
CA GLU A 163 6.90 -7.27 20.34
C GLU A 163 5.38 -7.28 20.52
N SER A 164 4.67 -6.30 19.97
CA SER A 164 3.19 -6.22 20.10
C SER A 164 2.44 -7.32 19.31
N ARG A 165 3.01 -7.84 18.23
CA ARG A 165 2.43 -8.98 17.48
C ARG A 165 2.50 -10.28 18.26
N GLU A 166 3.52 -10.46 19.11
CA GLU A 166 3.63 -11.64 19.98
C GLU A 166 2.62 -11.59 21.15
N GLU A 167 2.27 -10.40 21.63
CA GLU A 167 1.36 -10.22 22.78
C GLU A 167 -0.14 -10.19 22.42
N ASN A 168 -0.54 -9.78 21.20
CA ASN A 168 -1.95 -9.61 20.82
C ASN A 168 -2.25 -10.16 19.41
N SER A 169 -2.34 -11.49 19.27
CA SER A 169 -2.54 -12.16 17.97
C SER A 169 -3.93 -11.97 17.33
N ASP A 170 -4.92 -11.51 18.11
CA ASP A 170 -6.34 -11.57 17.73
C ASP A 170 -6.95 -10.25 17.25
N LEU A 171 -6.25 -9.11 17.42
CA LEU A 171 -6.74 -7.83 16.92
C LEU A 171 -6.35 -7.59 15.45
N LEU A 172 -7.36 -7.49 14.58
CA LEU A 172 -7.22 -7.16 13.15
C LEU A 172 -6.38 -5.89 12.92
N MET A 173 -6.46 -4.91 13.82
CA MET A 173 -5.71 -3.65 13.76
C MET A 173 -4.19 -3.82 13.80
N TYR A 174 -3.67 -4.81 14.55
CA TYR A 174 -2.23 -5.10 14.62
C TYR A 174 -1.73 -5.93 13.43
N LYS A 175 -2.63 -6.68 12.79
CA LYS A 175 -2.36 -7.38 11.53
C LYS A 175 -2.34 -6.43 10.32
N ILE A 176 -3.15 -5.37 10.36
CA ILE A 176 -3.21 -4.33 9.31
C ILE A 176 -2.06 -3.33 9.42
N HIS A 177 -1.50 -3.09 10.62
CA HIS A 177 -0.25 -2.34 10.75
C HIS A 177 0.93 -3.14 10.19
N ASP A 178 1.06 -3.12 8.87
CA ASP A 178 2.34 -3.31 8.20
C ASP A 178 3.18 -2.07 8.54
N LEU A 179 4.46 -2.23 8.92
CA LEU A 179 5.36 -1.10 9.18
C LEU A 179 5.48 -0.13 7.98
N ASN A 180 5.06 -0.65 6.82
CA ASN A 180 4.94 -0.03 5.51
C ASN A 180 3.68 0.84 5.34
N GLU A 181 2.68 0.68 6.20
CA GLU A 181 1.53 1.55 6.30
C GLU A 181 1.84 2.58 7.39
N GLY A 182 2.06 3.84 6.98
CA GLY A 182 2.35 4.92 7.92
C GLY A 182 1.30 5.03 9.04
N GLU A 183 1.62 5.79 10.10
CA GLU A 183 0.74 6.00 11.28
C GLU A 183 -0.70 6.40 10.93
N GLU A 184 -0.91 6.97 9.74
CA GLU A 184 -2.19 7.03 9.05
C GLU A 184 -1.99 6.51 7.61
N GLY A 185 -2.68 5.43 7.23
CA GLY A 185 -2.75 5.00 5.84
C GLY A 185 -3.20 6.18 4.98
N CYS A 186 -2.41 6.57 3.97
CA CYS A 186 -2.74 7.73 3.15
C CYS A 186 -4.00 7.40 2.34
N ALA A 187 -5.14 7.99 2.71
CA ALA A 187 -6.41 7.78 2.01
C ALA A 187 -6.32 8.08 0.50
N ALA A 188 -5.45 9.01 0.09
CA ALA A 188 -5.23 9.33 -1.32
C ALA A 188 -4.58 8.19 -2.14
N CYS A 189 -3.99 7.19 -1.50
CA CYS A 189 -3.46 6.00 -2.19
C CYS A 189 -4.47 4.83 -2.26
N PHE A 190 -5.62 4.94 -1.57
CA PHE A 190 -6.62 3.87 -1.46
C PHE A 190 -8.01 4.26 -2.00
N ILE A 191 -8.19 5.53 -2.44
CA ILE A 191 -9.40 6.02 -3.12
C ILE A 191 -9.27 5.79 -4.64
#